data_AF-A0A2R7YSN2-F1
#
_entry.id   AF-A0A2R7YSN2-F1
#
_cell.length_a   1.000
_cell.length_b   1.000
_cell.length_c   1.000
_cell.angle_alpha   90.00
_cell.angle_beta   90.00
_cell.angle_gamma   90.00
#
_symmetry.space_group_name_H-M   'P 1'
#
loop_
_entity.id
_entity.type
_entity.pdbx_description
1 polymer ?
#
loop_
_entity_poly.entity_id
_entity_poly.type
_entity_poly.pdbx_seq_one_letter_code
_entity_poly.pdbx_strand_id
1 'polypeptide(L)'
;MGMIGTRVPWASCFEDPDRPGEPATILLRQVGRKSFLLESSMTYTGDTGVADLPDRARTLRPSDLGDPPLTDLASVPAALRWFVSSYDVHTPAALLHDRLIGPTNDLGVEDAVADRFFRFMLKGLGVRFVRRWMMWTAVAFGTRWRSPRLRGLLLLWSVAAAVGMSTFVIALCTQEWLLVGVAAAAPLPSSLLWGRQYGAGLTAAATAIWVLPPTILGAVGYAIYWLLEHAVSAMPVHASVKGDEPVDYEHF
;
A
#
# COMPACT_ATOMS: atom_id res chain seq x y z
N MET A 1 5.37 5.88 -38.68
CA MET A 1 5.87 6.46 -37.40
C MET A 1 5.89 5.32 -36.40
N GLY A 2 7.00 4.58 -36.34
CA GLY A 2 7.12 3.40 -35.48
C GLY A 2 7.18 3.84 -34.03
N MET A 3 6.17 3.46 -33.23
CA MET A 3 6.23 3.62 -31.79
C MET A 3 7.50 2.92 -31.30
N ILE A 4 8.40 3.66 -30.65
CA ILE A 4 9.48 3.07 -29.85
C ILE A 4 8.78 2.11 -28.90
N GLY A 5 8.94 0.81 -29.14
CA GLY A 5 8.26 -0.27 -28.44
C GLY A 5 8.72 -0.35 -26.99
N THR A 6 8.29 0.59 -26.16
CA THR A 6 8.39 0.46 -24.72
C THR A 6 7.49 -0.69 -24.32
N ARG A 7 8.07 -1.86 -24.09
CA ARG A 7 7.33 -3.00 -23.54
C ARG A 7 6.63 -2.52 -22.28
N VAL A 8 5.32 -2.75 -22.22
CA VAL A 8 4.51 -2.43 -21.05
C VAL A 8 5.14 -3.16 -19.84
N PRO A 9 5.43 -2.49 -18.71
CA PRO A 9 6.21 -3.08 -17.61
C PRO A 9 5.61 -4.37 -17.03
N TRP A 10 4.29 -4.55 -17.13
CA TRP A 10 3.55 -5.70 -16.63
C TRP A 10 3.17 -6.73 -17.72
N ALA A 11 3.66 -6.57 -18.95
CA ALA A 11 3.35 -7.46 -20.07
C ALA A 11 3.67 -8.95 -19.83
N SER A 12 4.52 -9.26 -18.87
CA SER A 12 4.90 -10.64 -18.53
C SER A 12 3.87 -11.39 -17.69
N CYS A 13 2.92 -10.70 -17.06
CA CYS A 13 1.97 -11.34 -16.15
C CYS A 13 0.58 -10.70 -16.10
N PHE A 14 0.33 -9.63 -16.86
CA PHE A 14 -0.98 -9.04 -17.02
C PHE A 14 -1.35 -8.92 -18.50
N GLU A 15 -2.46 -9.53 -18.86
CA GLU A 15 -2.99 -9.61 -20.22
C GLU A 15 -4.37 -8.98 -20.32
N ASP A 16 -4.76 -8.57 -21.53
CA ASP A 16 -6.12 -8.17 -21.83
C ASP A 16 -7.04 -9.41 -21.81
N PRO A 17 -8.08 -9.46 -20.93
CA PRO A 17 -8.97 -10.61 -20.85
C PRO A 17 -9.81 -10.82 -22.12
N ASP A 18 -10.02 -9.77 -22.91
CA ASP A 18 -10.79 -9.82 -24.15
C ASP A 18 -9.88 -10.03 -25.38
N ARG A 19 -8.55 -9.93 -25.21
CA ARG A 19 -7.52 -10.25 -26.22
C ARG A 19 -6.35 -11.03 -25.61
N PRO A 20 -6.51 -12.35 -25.38
CA PRO A 20 -5.47 -13.18 -24.77
C PRO A 20 -4.14 -13.10 -25.50
N GLY A 21 -3.03 -12.99 -24.76
CA GLY A 21 -1.68 -12.81 -25.31
C GLY A 21 -1.32 -11.35 -25.65
N GLU A 22 -2.26 -10.42 -25.65
CA GLU A 22 -1.96 -8.99 -25.69
C GLU A 22 -1.73 -8.46 -24.25
N PRO A 23 -0.69 -7.63 -24.03
CA PRO A 23 -0.45 -7.07 -22.70
C PRO A 23 -1.58 -6.14 -22.29
N ALA A 24 -2.00 -6.23 -21.01
CA ALA A 24 -3.04 -5.36 -20.48
C ALA A 24 -2.62 -3.88 -20.60
N THR A 25 -3.57 -3.01 -20.92
CA THR A 25 -3.39 -1.55 -20.85
C THR A 25 -4.20 -1.00 -19.68
N ILE A 26 -3.67 -0.01 -18.95
CA ILE A 26 -4.37 0.65 -17.85
C ILE A 26 -4.90 1.99 -18.35
N LEU A 27 -6.21 2.08 -18.60
CA LEU A 27 -6.88 3.31 -19.00
C LEU A 27 -7.65 3.86 -17.80
N LEU A 28 -7.36 5.12 -17.45
CA LEU A 28 -7.91 5.78 -16.28
C LEU A 28 -8.41 7.17 -16.68
N ARG A 29 -9.60 7.52 -16.20
CA ARG A 29 -10.12 8.88 -16.25
C ARG A 29 -10.07 9.49 -14.87
N GLN A 30 -9.26 10.53 -14.69
CA GLN A 30 -9.22 11.24 -13.42
C GLN A 30 -10.49 12.08 -13.25
N VAL A 31 -11.22 11.85 -12.16
CA VAL A 31 -12.47 12.55 -11.83
C VAL A 31 -12.37 13.34 -10.53
N GLY A 32 -11.29 13.16 -9.77
CA GLY A 32 -10.98 13.95 -8.59
C GLY A 32 -9.49 13.98 -8.30
N ARG A 33 -9.11 14.58 -7.18
CA ARG A 33 -7.69 14.75 -6.78
C ARG A 33 -6.94 13.41 -6.68
N LYS A 34 -7.61 12.40 -6.12
CA LYS A 34 -7.07 11.05 -5.93
C LYS A 34 -7.99 9.96 -6.49
N SER A 35 -9.00 10.35 -7.25
CA SER A 35 -10.06 9.43 -7.67
C SER A 35 -10.07 9.30 -9.19
N PHE A 36 -10.04 8.05 -9.65
CA PHE A 36 -9.97 7.69 -11.05
C PHE A 36 -11.09 6.69 -11.38
N LEU A 37 -11.66 6.81 -12.57
CA LEU A 37 -12.51 5.77 -13.15
C LEU A 37 -11.63 4.83 -13.96
N LEU A 38 -11.73 3.54 -13.69
CA LEU A 38 -11.07 2.51 -14.49
C LEU A 38 -11.88 2.25 -15.77
N GLU A 39 -11.24 2.37 -16.93
CA GLU A 39 -11.88 2.17 -18.23
C GLU A 39 -11.41 0.89 -18.94
N SER A 40 -10.37 0.23 -18.45
CA SER A 40 -9.82 -1.00 -19.03
C SER A 40 -9.94 -2.21 -18.12
N SER A 41 -9.84 -3.39 -18.72
CA SER A 41 -9.81 -4.67 -18.02
C SER A 41 -8.40 -5.27 -18.03
N MET A 42 -8.11 -6.16 -17.08
CA MET A 42 -6.84 -6.88 -17.02
C MET A 42 -7.03 -8.25 -16.37
N THR A 43 -6.21 -9.23 -16.74
CA THR A 43 -6.15 -10.53 -16.06
C THR A 43 -4.73 -10.89 -15.71
N TYR A 44 -4.53 -11.45 -14.51
CA TYR A 44 -3.22 -11.90 -14.04
C TYR A 44 -2.97 -13.36 -14.45
N THR A 45 -1.88 -13.59 -15.18
CA THR A 45 -1.51 -14.92 -15.73
C THR A 45 -0.34 -15.59 -15.02
N GLY A 46 0.26 -14.92 -14.02
CA GLY A 46 1.39 -15.46 -13.26
C GLY A 46 1.01 -16.45 -12.15
N ASP A 47 2.03 -16.90 -11.40
CA ASP A 47 1.85 -17.71 -10.19
C ASP A 47 1.05 -16.93 -9.13
N THR A 48 -0.07 -17.50 -8.68
CA THR A 48 -0.93 -16.90 -7.65
C THR A 48 -0.40 -17.14 -6.25
N GLY A 49 0.40 -18.19 -6.08
CA GLY A 49 0.90 -18.67 -4.79
C GLY A 49 -0.16 -19.18 -3.82
N VAL A 50 -1.45 -19.06 -4.15
CA VAL A 50 -2.62 -19.33 -3.30
C VAL A 50 -3.37 -20.53 -3.86
N ALA A 51 -3.61 -21.54 -3.02
CA ALA A 51 -4.45 -22.68 -3.37
C ALA A 51 -5.93 -22.25 -3.47
N ASP A 52 -6.67 -22.85 -4.40
CA ASP A 52 -8.11 -22.69 -4.55
C ASP A 52 -8.60 -21.25 -4.82
N LEU A 53 -7.74 -20.40 -5.40
CA LEU A 53 -8.14 -19.06 -5.83
C LEU A 53 -9.07 -19.17 -7.06
N PRO A 54 -10.32 -18.65 -7.01
CA PRO A 54 -11.24 -18.70 -8.14
C PRO A 54 -10.65 -18.03 -9.39
N ASP A 55 -10.90 -18.57 -10.58
CA ASP A 55 -10.35 -17.99 -11.82
C ASP A 55 -10.82 -16.54 -12.05
N ARG A 56 -12.06 -16.24 -11.67
CA ARG A 56 -12.61 -14.86 -11.69
C ARG A 56 -11.83 -13.89 -10.82
N ALA A 57 -11.16 -14.34 -9.75
CA ALA A 57 -10.36 -13.50 -8.87
C ALA A 57 -9.06 -12.99 -9.52
N ARG A 58 -8.65 -13.58 -10.65
CA ARG A 58 -7.47 -13.16 -11.41
C ARG A 58 -7.78 -12.06 -12.41
N THR A 59 -9.05 -11.85 -12.72
CA THR A 59 -9.51 -10.87 -13.70
C THR A 59 -10.03 -9.64 -12.97
N LEU A 60 -9.87 -8.46 -13.58
CA LEU A 60 -10.48 -7.21 -13.18
C LEU A 60 -11.16 -6.61 -14.41
N ARG A 61 -12.44 -6.27 -14.29
CA ARG A 61 -13.21 -5.47 -15.23
C ARG A 61 -13.69 -4.21 -14.50
N PRO A 62 -13.96 -3.10 -15.20
CA PRO A 62 -14.49 -1.88 -14.59
C PRO A 62 -15.71 -2.12 -13.70
N SER A 63 -16.66 -2.95 -14.15
CA SER A 63 -17.88 -3.28 -13.40
C SER A 63 -17.64 -3.89 -12.03
N ASP A 64 -16.44 -4.45 -11.79
CA ASP A 64 -16.10 -5.08 -10.52
C ASP A 64 -15.71 -4.07 -9.43
N LEU A 65 -15.44 -2.81 -9.79
CA LEU A 65 -15.17 -1.71 -8.85
C LEU A 65 -16.42 -0.91 -8.45
N GLY A 66 -17.59 -1.30 -8.96
CA GLY A 66 -18.87 -0.62 -8.71
C GLY A 66 -19.31 0.32 -9.84
N ASP A 67 -20.38 1.06 -9.59
CA ASP A 67 -20.94 2.06 -10.51
C ASP A 67 -21.04 3.43 -9.80
N PRO A 68 -20.14 4.40 -10.09
CA PRO A 68 -19.09 4.33 -11.11
C PRO A 68 -17.85 3.52 -10.65
N PRO A 69 -16.99 3.03 -11.58
CA PRO A 69 -15.86 2.14 -11.28
C PRO A 69 -14.65 2.90 -10.69
N LEU A 70 -14.80 3.36 -9.45
CA LEU A 70 -13.86 4.26 -8.77
C LEU A 70 -12.67 3.53 -8.14
N THR A 71 -11.47 4.11 -8.26
CA THR A 71 -10.23 3.67 -7.58
C THR A 71 -9.35 4.86 -7.24
N ASP A 72 -8.54 4.74 -6.19
CA ASP A 72 -7.47 5.67 -5.84
C ASP A 72 -6.05 5.11 -6.13
N LEU A 73 -5.98 4.04 -6.92
CA LEU A 73 -4.79 3.28 -7.29
C LEU A 73 -4.14 2.56 -6.10
N ALA A 74 -3.33 3.29 -5.33
CA ALA A 74 -2.75 2.77 -4.11
C ALA A 74 -2.84 3.85 -3.03
N SER A 75 -3.64 3.56 -2.00
CA SER A 75 -3.84 4.43 -0.84
C SER A 75 -2.59 4.49 0.04
N VAL A 76 -1.61 5.33 -0.35
CA VAL A 76 -0.37 5.52 0.39
C VAL A 76 -0.45 6.80 1.25
N PRO A 77 -0.25 6.71 2.58
CA PRO A 77 -0.17 7.89 3.45
C PRO A 77 0.92 8.86 2.99
N ALA A 78 0.67 10.17 3.13
CA ALA A 78 1.57 11.20 2.62
C ALA A 78 3.02 11.05 3.12
N ALA A 79 3.19 10.75 4.41
CA ALA A 79 4.50 10.54 5.04
C ALA A 79 5.25 9.30 4.53
N LEU A 80 4.60 8.39 3.79
CA LEU A 80 5.20 7.20 3.18
C LEU A 80 5.41 7.33 1.67
N ARG A 81 5.01 8.46 1.05
CA ARG A 81 5.16 8.67 -0.40
C ARG A 81 6.61 8.83 -0.86
N TRP A 82 7.54 9.14 0.04
CA TRP A 82 8.98 9.08 -0.26
C TRP A 82 9.46 7.66 -0.57
N PHE A 83 8.69 6.65 -0.15
CA PHE A 83 9.07 5.25 -0.21
C PHE A 83 8.35 4.47 -1.31
N VAL A 84 7.04 4.66 -1.39
CA VAL A 84 6.15 4.02 -2.37
C VAL A 84 5.27 5.08 -2.99
N SER A 85 5.27 5.14 -4.33
CA SER A 85 4.37 5.99 -5.09
C SER A 85 2.95 5.40 -5.11
N SER A 86 1.93 6.25 -5.22
CA SER A 86 0.54 5.84 -5.46
C SER A 86 0.36 5.11 -6.79
N TYR A 87 1.28 5.31 -7.75
CA TYR A 87 1.32 4.60 -9.02
C TYR A 87 2.75 4.21 -9.41
N ASP A 88 2.93 3.01 -9.95
CA ASP A 88 4.22 2.48 -10.43
C ASP A 88 3.95 1.16 -11.19
N VAL A 89 4.99 0.35 -11.43
CA VAL A 89 4.87 -1.03 -11.93
C VAL A 89 3.87 -1.90 -11.13
N HIS A 90 3.59 -1.55 -9.86
CA HIS A 90 2.63 -2.26 -9.01
C HIS A 90 1.16 -1.88 -9.20
N THR A 91 0.85 -0.82 -9.96
CA THR A 91 -0.52 -0.35 -10.18
C THR A 91 -1.51 -1.45 -10.62
N PRO A 92 -1.22 -2.33 -11.59
CA PRO A 92 -2.18 -3.40 -11.95
C PRO A 92 -2.45 -4.38 -10.80
N ALA A 93 -1.44 -4.66 -9.97
CA ALA A 93 -1.64 -5.50 -8.77
C ALA A 93 -2.49 -4.79 -7.72
N ALA A 94 -2.34 -3.46 -7.56
CA ALA A 94 -3.12 -2.68 -6.61
C ALA A 94 -4.60 -2.63 -7.03
N LEU A 95 -4.86 -2.36 -8.31
CA LEU A 95 -6.21 -2.38 -8.89
C LEU A 95 -6.89 -3.75 -8.74
N LEU A 96 -6.18 -4.85 -9.01
CA LEU A 96 -6.74 -6.18 -8.81
C LEU A 96 -6.96 -6.50 -7.33
N HIS A 97 -6.10 -6.02 -6.43
CA HIS A 97 -6.30 -6.17 -4.98
C HIS A 97 -7.52 -5.40 -4.50
N ASP A 98 -7.73 -4.17 -4.95
CA ASP A 98 -8.90 -3.34 -4.63
C ASP A 98 -10.22 -4.08 -4.94
N ARG A 99 -10.30 -4.77 -6.08
CA ARG A 99 -11.44 -5.64 -6.40
C ARG A 99 -11.67 -6.72 -5.35
N LEU A 100 -10.60 -7.35 -4.86
CA LEU A 100 -10.68 -8.50 -3.97
C LEU A 100 -11.00 -8.12 -2.52
N ILE A 101 -10.74 -6.89 -2.10
CA ILE A 101 -11.05 -6.39 -0.75
C ILE A 101 -12.12 -5.31 -0.73
N GLY A 102 -12.68 -5.01 -1.91
CA GLY A 102 -13.67 -3.96 -2.13
C GLY A 102 -15.08 -4.36 -1.71
N PRO A 103 -16.01 -3.39 -1.64
CA PRO A 103 -17.40 -3.62 -1.20
C PRO A 103 -18.19 -4.53 -2.16
N THR A 104 -17.72 -4.65 -3.39
CA THR A 104 -18.31 -5.44 -4.48
C THR A 104 -17.74 -6.87 -4.58
N ASN A 105 -16.87 -7.28 -3.64
CA ASN A 105 -16.31 -8.64 -3.65
C ASN A 105 -17.41 -9.70 -3.47
N ASP A 106 -17.77 -10.36 -4.58
CA ASP A 106 -18.71 -11.47 -4.68
C ASP A 106 -18.01 -12.85 -4.71
N LEU A 107 -16.68 -12.88 -4.58
CA LEU A 107 -15.86 -14.06 -4.87
C LEU A 107 -15.57 -14.92 -3.63
N GLY A 108 -15.97 -14.47 -2.43
CA GLY A 108 -15.71 -15.18 -1.18
C GLY A 108 -14.22 -15.29 -0.81
N VAL A 109 -13.35 -14.48 -1.44
CA VAL A 109 -11.92 -14.46 -1.14
C VAL A 109 -11.69 -13.71 0.17
N GLU A 110 -11.07 -14.38 1.14
CA GLU A 110 -10.68 -13.77 2.41
C GLU A 110 -9.61 -12.68 2.19
N ASP A 111 -9.72 -11.54 2.87
CA ASP A 111 -8.75 -10.43 2.75
C ASP A 111 -7.29 -10.89 2.94
N ALA A 112 -7.03 -11.81 3.89
CA ALA A 112 -5.69 -12.34 4.11
C ALA A 112 -5.14 -13.15 2.93
N VAL A 113 -6.04 -13.79 2.17
CA VAL A 113 -5.74 -14.50 0.92
C VAL A 113 -5.50 -13.50 -0.20
N ALA A 114 -6.32 -12.46 -0.32
CA ALA A 114 -6.12 -11.35 -1.26
C ALA A 114 -4.77 -10.64 -1.04
N ASP A 115 -4.41 -10.33 0.21
CA ASP A 115 -3.11 -9.74 0.57
C ASP A 115 -1.95 -10.64 0.12
N ARG A 116 -2.09 -11.96 0.32
CA ARG A 116 -1.05 -12.92 -0.08
C ARG A 116 -0.94 -13.01 -1.60
N PHE A 117 -2.06 -13.02 -2.31
CA PHE A 117 -2.10 -13.01 -3.77
C PHE A 117 -1.48 -11.71 -4.32
N PHE A 118 -1.76 -10.55 -3.71
CA PHE A 118 -1.12 -9.28 -4.03
C PHE A 118 0.41 -9.36 -3.97
N ARG A 119 0.97 -9.98 -2.93
CA ARG A 119 2.42 -10.22 -2.85
C ARG A 119 2.93 -11.07 -4.02
N PHE A 120 2.20 -12.08 -4.46
CA PHE A 120 2.59 -12.90 -5.61
C PHE A 120 2.48 -12.15 -6.94
N MET A 121 1.47 -11.30 -7.12
CA MET A 121 1.40 -10.40 -8.27
C MET A 121 2.61 -9.47 -8.34
N LEU A 122 3.00 -8.86 -7.21
CA LEU A 122 4.23 -8.06 -7.12
C LEU A 122 5.49 -8.87 -7.48
N LYS A 123 5.52 -10.17 -7.18
CA LYS A 123 6.60 -11.07 -7.63
C LYS A 123 6.59 -11.25 -9.15
N GLY A 124 5.41 -11.48 -9.75
CA GLY A 124 5.24 -11.59 -11.20
C GLY A 124 5.66 -10.32 -11.93
N LEU A 125 5.40 -9.16 -11.34
CA LEU A 125 5.79 -7.83 -11.81
C LEU A 125 7.29 -7.50 -11.64
N GLY A 126 8.09 -8.42 -11.07
CA GLY A 126 9.52 -8.19 -10.86
C GLY A 126 9.84 -7.20 -9.72
N VAL A 127 8.88 -6.87 -8.85
CA VAL A 127 9.13 -5.99 -7.70
C VAL A 127 10.16 -6.65 -6.77
N ARG A 128 11.21 -5.88 -6.46
CA ARG A 128 12.34 -6.34 -5.62
C ARG A 128 11.85 -6.93 -4.31
N PHE A 129 12.54 -7.97 -3.84
CA PHE A 129 12.15 -8.76 -2.67
C PHE A 129 11.70 -7.89 -1.49
N VAL A 130 12.57 -7.02 -0.99
CA VAL A 130 12.26 -6.18 0.19
C VAL A 130 11.03 -5.30 -0.06
N ARG A 131 10.97 -4.57 -1.19
CA ARG A 131 9.82 -3.72 -1.58
C ARG A 131 8.52 -4.50 -1.57
N ARG A 132 8.50 -5.68 -2.20
CA ARG A 132 7.33 -6.55 -2.26
C ARG A 132 6.85 -6.99 -0.87
N TRP A 133 7.75 -7.37 0.03
CA TRP A 133 7.38 -7.79 1.38
C TRP A 133 6.82 -6.62 2.20
N MET A 134 7.38 -5.42 2.06
CA MET A 134 6.88 -4.24 2.77
C MET A 134 5.52 -3.78 2.24
N MET A 135 5.29 -3.83 0.93
CA MET A 135 3.97 -3.57 0.35
C MET A 135 2.94 -4.59 0.83
N TRP A 136 3.30 -5.88 0.91
CA TRP A 136 2.45 -6.89 1.52
C TRP A 136 2.15 -6.61 3.00
N THR A 137 3.16 -6.21 3.77
CA THR A 137 2.99 -5.80 5.16
C THR A 137 2.01 -4.62 5.28
N ALA A 138 2.09 -3.63 4.38
CA ALA A 138 1.21 -2.48 4.39
C ALA A 138 -0.27 -2.87 4.16
N VAL A 139 -0.56 -3.69 3.14
CA VAL A 139 -1.94 -4.16 2.90
C VAL A 139 -2.44 -5.05 4.05
N ALA A 140 -1.59 -5.93 4.58
CA ALA A 140 -1.92 -6.78 5.72
C ALA A 140 -2.17 -5.98 7.01
N PHE A 141 -1.50 -4.82 7.17
CA PHE A 141 -1.78 -3.87 8.24
C PHE A 141 -3.16 -3.23 8.06
N GLY A 142 -3.48 -2.75 6.85
CA GLY A 142 -4.78 -2.15 6.52
C GLY A 142 -5.95 -3.12 6.73
N THR A 143 -5.81 -4.36 6.28
CA THR A 143 -6.78 -5.45 6.53
C THR A 143 -7.02 -5.68 8.03
N ARG A 144 -5.95 -5.77 8.84
CA ARG A 144 -6.10 -5.89 10.29
C ARG A 144 -6.75 -4.68 10.93
N TRP A 145 -6.43 -3.48 10.45
CA TRP A 145 -7.01 -2.25 10.96
C TRP A 145 -8.51 -2.18 10.73
N ARG A 146 -9.03 -2.72 9.62
CA ARG A 146 -10.48 -2.74 9.33
C ARG A 146 -11.26 -3.72 10.22
N SER A 147 -10.65 -4.82 10.67
CA SER A 147 -11.28 -5.82 11.53
C SER A 147 -11.12 -5.51 13.03
N PRO A 148 -12.19 -5.31 13.83
CA PRO A 148 -12.06 -4.98 15.26
C PRO A 148 -11.25 -6.00 16.07
N ARG A 149 -11.45 -7.31 15.80
CA ARG A 149 -10.72 -8.39 16.47
C ARG A 149 -9.23 -8.34 16.15
N LEU A 150 -8.88 -8.15 14.88
CA LEU A 150 -7.49 -8.10 14.45
C LEU A 150 -6.81 -6.78 14.82
N ARG A 151 -7.57 -5.68 14.89
CA ARG A 151 -7.09 -4.36 15.32
C ARG A 151 -6.56 -4.42 16.75
N GLY A 152 -7.24 -5.11 17.67
CA GLY A 152 -6.74 -5.30 19.04
C GLY A 152 -5.38 -6.00 19.08
N LEU A 153 -5.22 -7.08 18.31
CA LEU A 153 -3.95 -7.80 18.20
C LEU A 153 -2.85 -6.96 17.54
N LEU A 154 -3.22 -6.17 16.53
CA LEU A 154 -2.31 -5.25 15.85
C LEU A 154 -1.82 -4.14 16.79
N LEU A 155 -2.71 -3.57 17.60
CA LEU A 155 -2.35 -2.57 18.60
C LEU A 155 -1.44 -3.17 19.67
N LEU A 156 -1.76 -4.36 20.19
CA LEU A 156 -0.92 -5.08 21.14
C LEU A 156 0.48 -5.34 20.55
N TRP A 157 0.54 -5.82 19.31
CA TRP A 157 1.80 -6.00 18.59
C TRP A 157 2.56 -4.68 18.41
N SER A 158 1.87 -3.59 18.09
CA SER A 158 2.50 -2.28 17.89
C SER A 158 3.11 -1.74 19.18
N VAL A 159 2.41 -1.91 20.32
CA VAL A 159 2.94 -1.58 21.64
C VAL A 159 4.15 -2.45 21.98
N ALA A 160 4.06 -3.75 21.76
CA ALA A 160 5.18 -4.67 21.98
C ALA A 160 6.40 -4.32 21.10
N ALA A 161 6.17 -3.97 19.84
CA ALA A 161 7.22 -3.53 18.92
C ALA A 161 7.87 -2.22 19.36
N ALA A 162 7.09 -1.24 19.83
CA ALA A 162 7.60 0.01 20.36
C ALA A 162 8.44 -0.20 21.63
N VAL A 163 7.96 -1.01 22.56
CA VAL A 163 8.71 -1.37 23.78
C VAL A 163 10.00 -2.12 23.42
N GLY A 164 9.92 -3.11 22.52
CA GLY A 164 11.07 -3.87 22.04
C GLY A 164 12.12 -3.00 21.35
N MET A 165 11.70 -2.08 20.47
CA MET A 165 12.60 -1.14 19.79
C MET A 165 13.27 -0.18 20.78
N SER A 166 12.50 0.42 21.70
CA SER A 166 13.06 1.29 22.73
C SER A 166 14.05 0.55 23.63
N THR A 167 13.73 -0.68 24.01
CA THR A 167 14.61 -1.55 24.82
C THR A 167 15.89 -1.86 24.05
N PHE A 168 15.80 -2.19 22.76
CA PHE A 168 16.96 -2.45 21.91
C PHE A 168 17.89 -1.23 21.83
N VAL A 169 17.34 -0.04 21.61
CA VAL A 169 18.13 1.21 21.55
C VAL A 169 18.78 1.52 22.90
N ILE A 170 18.04 1.42 24.02
CA ILE A 170 18.59 1.66 25.36
C ILE A 170 19.71 0.66 25.66
N ALA A 171 19.48 -0.63 25.39
CA ALA A 171 20.47 -1.69 25.62
C ALA A 171 21.75 -1.49 24.82
N LEU A 172 21.65 -1.01 23.57
CA LEU A 172 22.81 -0.63 22.76
C LEU A 172 23.58 0.54 23.40
N CYS A 173 22.88 1.57 23.87
CA CYS A 173 23.49 2.73 24.52
C CYS A 173 24.17 2.37 25.85
N THR A 174 23.61 1.44 26.61
CA THR A 174 24.16 0.98 27.90
C THR A 174 25.12 -0.20 27.77
N GLN A 175 25.36 -0.69 26.55
CA GLN A 175 26.21 -1.86 26.25
C GLN A 175 25.78 -3.17 26.95
N GLU A 176 24.48 -3.30 27.25
CA GLU A 176 23.90 -4.47 27.89
C GLU A 176 23.59 -5.56 26.86
N TRP A 177 24.62 -6.29 26.43
CA TRP A 177 24.55 -7.22 25.28
C TRP A 177 23.50 -8.32 25.42
N LEU A 178 23.22 -8.80 26.64
CA LEU A 178 22.15 -9.78 26.86
C LEU A 178 20.79 -9.19 26.48
N LEU A 179 20.52 -7.95 26.91
CA LEU A 179 19.27 -7.25 26.63
C LEU A 179 19.17 -6.90 25.14
N VAL A 180 20.28 -6.57 24.48
CA VAL A 180 20.35 -6.43 23.01
C VAL A 180 19.88 -7.72 22.33
N GLY A 181 20.40 -8.88 22.74
CA GLY A 181 20.02 -10.17 22.19
C GLY A 181 18.54 -10.49 22.38
N VAL A 182 18.01 -10.25 23.59
CA VAL A 182 16.59 -10.46 23.91
C VAL A 182 15.69 -9.54 23.07
N ALA A 183 16.02 -8.25 23.00
CA ALA A 183 15.24 -7.27 22.25
C ALA A 183 15.29 -7.51 20.73
N ALA A 184 16.44 -7.95 20.20
CA ALA A 184 16.59 -8.34 18.80
C ALA A 184 15.79 -9.60 18.44
N ALA A 185 15.61 -10.53 19.40
CA ALA A 185 14.82 -11.74 19.20
C ALA A 185 13.31 -11.53 19.43
N ALA A 186 12.89 -10.48 20.14
CA ALA A 186 11.50 -10.17 20.49
C ALA A 186 10.50 -10.11 19.31
N PRO A 187 10.89 -9.71 18.08
CA PRO A 187 10.02 -9.80 16.90
C PRO A 187 9.54 -11.21 16.57
N LEU A 188 10.33 -12.25 16.88
CA LEU A 188 9.97 -13.64 16.56
C LEU A 188 8.70 -14.10 17.29
N PRO A 189 8.62 -14.09 18.63
CA PRO A 189 7.41 -14.49 19.33
C PRO A 189 6.26 -13.50 19.13
N SER A 190 6.53 -12.20 19.06
CA SER A 190 5.47 -11.20 18.86
C SER A 190 4.81 -11.30 17.48
N SER A 191 5.51 -11.79 16.45
CA SER A 191 4.93 -12.04 15.13
C SER A 191 3.77 -13.05 15.14
N LEU A 192 3.66 -13.88 16.18
CA LEU A 192 2.52 -14.80 16.35
C LEU A 192 1.18 -14.08 16.50
N LEU A 193 1.19 -12.81 16.95
CA LEU A 193 -0.01 -11.95 17.01
C LEU A 193 -0.61 -11.69 15.61
N TRP A 194 0.17 -11.92 14.54
CA TRP A 194 -0.28 -11.81 13.17
C TRP A 194 -0.84 -13.13 12.60
N GLY A 195 -0.79 -14.24 13.34
CA GLY A 195 -1.36 -15.52 12.93
C GLY A 195 -0.86 -15.99 11.57
N ARG A 196 -1.78 -16.22 10.61
CA ARG A 196 -1.45 -16.69 9.25
C ARG A 196 -0.55 -15.73 8.45
N GLN A 197 -0.47 -14.45 8.85
CA GLN A 197 0.40 -13.46 8.20
C GLN A 197 1.58 -13.06 9.11
N TYR A 198 2.11 -13.97 9.95
CA TYR A 198 3.29 -13.73 10.80
C TYR A 198 4.48 -13.12 10.04
N GLY A 199 4.69 -13.51 8.77
CA GLY A 199 5.73 -12.95 7.93
C GLY A 199 5.59 -11.43 7.71
N ALA A 200 4.37 -10.90 7.71
CA ALA A 200 4.13 -9.47 7.57
C ALA A 200 4.55 -8.71 8.85
N GLY A 201 4.25 -9.28 10.03
CA GLY A 201 4.68 -8.74 11.32
C GLY A 201 6.20 -8.77 11.49
N LEU A 202 6.86 -9.87 11.10
CA LEU A 202 8.33 -9.96 11.12
C LEU A 202 8.97 -8.94 10.16
N THR A 203 8.40 -8.80 8.97
CA THR A 203 8.85 -7.79 8.00
C THR A 203 8.70 -6.38 8.55
N ALA A 204 7.56 -6.07 9.19
CA ALA A 204 7.31 -4.77 9.81
C ALA A 204 8.38 -4.46 10.87
N ALA A 205 8.66 -5.41 11.77
CA ALA A 205 9.66 -5.24 12.81
C ALA A 205 11.09 -5.07 12.24
N ALA A 206 11.47 -5.89 11.26
CA ALA A 206 12.81 -5.85 10.67
C ALA A 206 13.07 -4.57 9.85
N THR A 207 12.03 -4.00 9.24
CA THR A 207 12.14 -2.80 8.39
C THR A 207 11.90 -1.50 9.15
N ALA A 208 11.26 -1.56 10.33
CA ALA A 208 10.93 -0.39 11.15
C ALA A 208 12.14 0.50 11.44
N ILE A 209 13.30 -0.08 11.79
CA ILE A 209 14.52 0.70 12.10
C ILE A 209 14.99 1.56 10.93
N TRP A 210 14.72 1.14 9.69
CA TRP A 210 15.12 1.86 8.47
C TRP A 210 14.04 2.79 7.95
N VAL A 211 12.78 2.40 8.08
CA VAL A 211 11.64 3.13 7.51
C VAL A 211 11.12 4.20 8.46
N LEU A 212 11.11 3.95 9.78
CA LEU A 212 10.53 4.89 10.74
C LEU A 212 11.29 6.21 10.82
N PRO A 213 12.64 6.28 10.91
CA PRO A 213 13.31 7.57 11.07
C PRO A 213 13.04 8.54 9.90
N PRO A 214 13.18 8.13 8.62
CA PRO A 214 12.81 9.00 7.49
C PRO A 214 11.32 9.34 7.45
N THR A 215 10.45 8.41 7.85
CA THR A 215 8.99 8.66 7.91
C THR A 215 8.63 9.69 8.97
N ILE A 216 9.24 9.61 10.16
CA ILE A 216 9.07 10.59 11.25
C ILE A 216 9.57 11.95 10.78
N LEU A 217 10.77 12.01 10.18
CA LEU A 217 11.32 13.26 9.67
C LEU A 217 10.42 13.88 8.59
N GLY A 218 9.94 13.07 7.65
CA GLY A 218 8.99 13.51 6.61
C GLY A 218 7.66 13.99 7.19
N ALA A 219 7.14 13.32 8.22
CA ALA A 219 5.92 13.72 8.91
C ALA A 219 6.10 15.05 9.65
N VAL A 220 7.23 15.25 10.32
CA VAL A 220 7.58 16.53 10.98
C VAL A 220 7.70 17.65 9.95
N GLY A 221 8.42 17.41 8.86
CA GLY A 221 8.55 18.39 7.76
C GLY A 221 7.19 18.75 7.16
N TYR A 222 6.33 17.76 6.92
CA TYR A 222 4.96 17.97 6.45
C TYR A 222 4.12 18.78 7.45
N ALA A 223 4.22 18.49 8.76
CA ALA A 223 3.50 19.23 9.79
C ALA A 223 3.94 20.70 9.86
N ILE A 224 5.24 20.98 9.75
CA ILE A 224 5.77 22.35 9.69
C ILE A 224 5.23 23.08 8.45
N TYR A 225 5.31 22.44 7.28
CA TYR A 225 4.76 23.02 6.05
C TYR A 225 3.26 23.32 6.19
N TRP A 226 2.48 22.36 6.69
CA TRP A 226 1.04 22.52 6.89
C TRP A 226 0.72 23.70 7.81
N LEU A 227 1.46 23.86 8.92
CA LEU A 227 1.30 25.00 9.83
C LEU A 227 1.62 26.34 9.16
N LEU A 228 2.70 26.39 8.36
CA LEU A 228 3.08 27.59 7.64
C LEU A 228 2.04 27.98 6.59
N GLU A 229 1.57 27.00 5.81
CA GLU A 229 0.53 27.21 4.79
C GLU A 229 -0.75 27.80 5.42
N HIS A 230 -1.21 27.23 6.55
CA HIS A 230 -2.39 27.72 7.26
C HIS A 230 -2.17 29.10 7.88
N ALA A 231 -0.98 29.37 8.42
CA ALA A 231 -0.64 30.68 8.97
C ALA A 231 -0.60 31.78 7.90
N VAL A 232 -0.03 31.48 6.72
CA VAL A 232 0.02 32.41 5.57
C VAL A 232 -1.37 32.61 4.97
N SER A 233 -2.16 31.55 4.81
CA SER A 233 -3.53 31.63 4.29
C SER A 233 -4.47 32.43 5.20
N ALA A 234 -4.17 32.52 6.50
CA ALA A 234 -4.89 33.34 7.45
C ALA A 234 -4.49 34.83 7.42
N MET A 235 -3.42 35.21 6.69
CA MET A 235 -3.03 36.61 6.54
C MET A 235 -3.89 37.28 5.45
N PRO A 236 -4.45 38.48 5.70
CA PRO A 236 -5.19 39.21 4.69
C PRO A 236 -4.22 39.75 3.62
N VAL A 237 -4.01 38.98 2.55
CA VAL A 237 -3.32 39.47 1.35
C VAL A 237 -4.33 40.25 0.50
N HIS A 238 -3.90 41.43 0.00
CA HIS A 238 -4.74 42.37 -0.75
C HIS A 238 -5.48 41.76 -1.96
N ALA A 239 -6.70 42.28 -2.18
CA ALA A 239 -7.66 42.06 -3.28
C ALA A 239 -7.32 40.97 -4.30
N SER A 240 -8.03 39.84 -4.22
CA SER A 240 -8.00 38.78 -5.22
C SER A 240 -8.27 39.35 -6.62
N VAL A 241 -7.30 39.22 -7.52
CA VAL A 241 -7.55 39.38 -8.95
C VAL A 241 -8.42 38.20 -9.38
N LYS A 242 -9.41 38.41 -10.25
CA LYS A 242 -10.26 37.33 -10.78
C LYS A 242 -9.39 36.25 -11.42
N GLY A 243 -9.25 35.10 -10.77
CA GLY A 243 -8.32 34.02 -11.15
C GLY A 243 -7.34 33.60 -10.05
N ASP A 244 -7.18 34.40 -9.00
CA ASP A 244 -6.39 34.08 -7.78
C ASP A 244 -7.24 33.42 -6.69
N GLU A 245 -8.42 32.90 -7.02
CA GLU A 245 -9.23 32.16 -6.06
C GLU A 245 -8.41 30.93 -5.62
N PRO A 246 -8.07 30.81 -4.32
CA PRO A 246 -7.35 29.65 -3.84
C PRO A 246 -8.18 28.43 -4.17
N VAL A 247 -7.53 27.39 -4.70
CA VAL A 247 -8.23 26.13 -4.98
C VAL A 247 -8.89 25.68 -3.68
N ASP A 248 -10.21 25.54 -3.67
CA ASP A 248 -11.00 25.36 -2.45
C ASP A 248 -10.65 24.06 -1.71
N TYR A 249 -9.72 24.16 -0.75
CA TYR A 249 -9.18 23.05 0.05
C TYR A 249 -10.18 22.43 1.05
N GLU A 250 -11.43 22.92 1.17
CA GLU A 250 -12.38 22.40 2.16
C GLU A 250 -13.02 21.06 1.76
N HIS A 251 -12.97 20.71 0.47
CA HIS A 251 -13.42 19.43 -0.07
C HIS A 251 -12.24 18.51 -0.51
N PHE A 252 -11.02 18.74 0.02
CA PHE A 252 -9.75 18.11 -0.41
C PHE A 252 -9.25 16.87 0.34
#